data_AF-A0A7V5WPS2-F1
#
_entry.id   AF-A0A7V5WPS2-F1
#
_cell.length_a   1.000
_cell.length_b   1.000
_cell.length_c   1.000
_cell.angle_alpha   90.00
_cell.angle_beta   90.00
_cell.angle_gamma   90.00
#
_symmetry.space_group_name_H-M   'P 1'
#
loop_
_entity.id
_entity.type
_entity.pdbx_description
1 polymer ?
#
loop_
_entity_poly.entity_id
_entity_poly.type
_entity_poly.pdbx_seq_one_letter_code
_entity_poly.pdbx_strand_id
1 'polypeptide(L)'
;NNYWWLALATLAVLAVAAVFLWPKANTSNTLSSQDNEQLIMGETIFQANCASCHGATGQGHQAVKEAPALNGSEHSWHHADSQIKTLIRTGGQIMPAVGKDFSDQEIDAVMAYYKQWWAKQQRIFQEKVSKQNP
;
A
#
# COMPACT_ATOMS: atom_id res chain seq x y z
N ASN A 1 -63.53 -12.82 -7.02
CA ASN A 1 -62.81 -11.92 -6.09
C ASN A 1 -61.34 -12.26 -6.11
N ASN A 2 -60.56 -11.48 -6.86
CA ASN A 2 -59.22 -11.86 -7.28
C ASN A 2 -58.23 -10.86 -6.68
N TYR A 3 -58.01 -10.93 -5.36
CA TYR A 3 -57.14 -10.00 -4.61
C TYR A 3 -55.65 -10.40 -4.64
N TRP A 4 -55.27 -11.37 -5.48
CA TRP A 4 -53.90 -11.87 -5.60
C TRP A 4 -52.86 -10.79 -5.98
N TRP A 5 -53.27 -9.76 -6.71
CA TRP A 5 -52.39 -8.65 -7.10
C TRP A 5 -52.04 -7.72 -5.91
N LEU A 6 -52.91 -7.60 -4.91
CA LEU A 6 -52.62 -6.84 -3.68
C LEU A 6 -51.60 -7.58 -2.80
N ALA A 7 -51.63 -8.91 -2.79
CA ALA A 7 -50.65 -9.73 -2.07
C ALA A 7 -49.24 -9.62 -2.69
N LEU A 8 -49.14 -9.56 -4.02
CA LEU A 8 -47.85 -9.37 -4.70
C LEU A 8 -47.29 -7.95 -4.51
N ALA A 9 -48.14 -6.94 -4.57
CA ALA A 9 -47.73 -5.54 -4.38
C ALA A 9 -47.19 -5.29 -2.96
N THR A 10 -47.81 -5.89 -1.94
CA THR A 10 -47.36 -5.76 -0.54
C THR A 10 -46.03 -6.47 -0.28
N LEU A 11 -45.83 -7.67 -0.85
CA LEU A 11 -44.55 -8.39 -0.78
C LEU A 11 -43.40 -7.61 -1.43
N ALA A 12 -43.64 -6.96 -2.57
CA ALA A 12 -42.63 -6.15 -3.24
C ALA A 12 -42.21 -4.92 -2.40
N VAL A 13 -43.17 -4.24 -1.76
CA VAL A 13 -42.89 -3.08 -0.90
C VAL A 13 -42.10 -3.48 0.35
N LEU A 14 -42.43 -4.62 0.97
CA LEU A 14 -41.71 -5.13 2.13
C LEU A 14 -40.26 -5.53 1.78
N ALA A 15 -40.04 -6.15 0.62
CA ALA A 15 -38.69 -6.50 0.16
C ALA A 15 -37.82 -5.26 -0.08
N VAL A 16 -38.38 -4.21 -0.68
CA VAL A 16 -37.66 -2.94 -0.89
C VAL A 16 -37.35 -2.28 0.45
N ALA A 17 -38.31 -2.22 1.38
CA ALA A 17 -38.08 -1.68 2.72
C ALA A 17 -36.99 -2.43 3.49
N ALA A 18 -36.92 -3.75 3.37
CA ALA A 18 -35.85 -4.56 3.98
C ALA A 18 -34.45 -4.21 3.45
N VAL A 19 -34.33 -3.86 2.16
CA VAL A 19 -33.05 -3.40 1.57
C VAL A 19 -32.62 -2.04 2.14
N PHE A 20 -33.56 -1.13 2.39
CA PHE A 20 -33.27 0.17 2.98
C PHE A 20 -32.97 0.10 4.49
N LEU A 21 -33.50 -0.90 5.19
CA LEU A 21 -33.27 -1.13 6.61
C LEU A 21 -32.08 -2.08 6.90
N TRP A 22 -31.42 -2.61 5.87
CA TRP A 22 -30.21 -3.39 6.07
C TRP A 22 -29.13 -2.51 6.70
N PRO A 23 -28.56 -2.88 7.86
CA PRO A 23 -27.41 -2.18 8.39
C PRO A 23 -26.32 -2.23 7.32
N LYS A 24 -26.00 -1.09 6.72
CA LYS A 24 -24.78 -1.01 5.92
C LYS A 24 -23.66 -1.33 6.89
N ALA A 25 -22.90 -2.39 6.60
CA ALA A 25 -21.71 -2.71 7.36
C ALA A 25 -20.87 -1.43 7.43
N ASN A 26 -20.74 -0.87 8.64
CA ASN A 26 -19.85 0.24 8.87
C ASN A 26 -18.45 -0.32 8.63
N THR A 27 -17.88 -0.05 7.47
CA THR A 27 -16.44 -0.01 7.26
C THR A 27 -15.90 1.13 8.11
N SER A 28 -15.92 0.93 9.42
CA SER A 28 -15.28 1.78 10.40
C SER A 28 -13.81 1.89 10.02
N ASN A 29 -13.26 3.09 10.09
CA ASN A 29 -11.87 3.45 9.82
C ASN A 29 -10.85 2.65 10.67
N THR A 30 -10.69 1.35 10.41
CA THR A 30 -9.50 0.57 10.81
C THR A 30 -8.28 0.90 9.94
N LEU A 31 -8.40 1.86 9.02
CA LEU A 31 -7.31 2.57 8.33
C LEU A 31 -6.49 3.51 9.27
N SER A 32 -6.56 3.36 10.60
CA SER A 32 -6.08 4.41 11.52
C SER A 32 -5.10 3.98 12.63
N SER A 33 -4.99 2.69 12.97
CA SER A 33 -4.01 2.21 13.96
C SER A 33 -2.99 1.26 13.37
N GLN A 34 -3.44 0.28 12.58
CA GLN A 34 -2.57 -0.70 11.92
C GLN A 34 -1.67 -0.04 10.87
N ASP A 35 -2.22 0.88 10.07
CA ASP A 35 -1.44 1.65 9.10
C ASP A 35 -0.39 2.53 9.81
N ASN A 36 -0.74 3.07 10.99
CA ASN A 36 0.19 3.87 11.79
C ASN A 36 1.32 3.01 12.37
N GLU A 37 1.02 1.83 12.91
CA GLU A 37 2.02 0.88 13.40
C GLU A 37 2.96 0.41 12.29
N GLN A 38 2.41 0.12 11.10
CA GLN A 38 3.20 -0.23 9.92
C GLN A 38 4.13 0.91 9.50
N LEU A 39 3.66 2.16 9.49
CA LEU A 39 4.49 3.32 9.16
C LEU A 39 5.59 3.56 10.20
N ILE A 40 5.30 3.42 11.50
CA ILE A 40 6.30 3.57 12.58
C ILE A 40 7.38 2.48 12.49
N MET A 41 6.98 1.23 12.24
CA MET A 41 7.92 0.13 12.02
C MET A 41 8.78 0.39 10.78
N GLY A 42 8.13 0.80 9.68
CA GLY A 42 8.80 1.14 8.43
C GLY A 42 9.80 2.28 8.58
N GLU A 43 9.44 3.31 9.33
CA GLU A 43 10.33 4.43 9.67
C GLU A 43 11.57 3.93 10.41
N THR A 44 11.37 3.14 11.46
CA THR A 44 12.46 2.62 12.29
C THR A 44 13.45 1.82 11.45
N ILE A 45 12.95 0.92 10.60
CA ILE A 45 13.77 0.11 9.70
C ILE A 45 14.47 0.98 8.65
N PHE A 46 13.76 1.94 8.06
CA PHE A 46 14.30 2.83 7.03
C PHE A 46 15.46 3.67 7.57
N GLN A 47 15.27 4.29 8.74
CA GLN A 47 16.31 5.13 9.35
C GLN A 47 17.55 4.32 9.74
N ALA A 48 17.37 3.10 10.23
CA ALA A 48 18.47 2.24 10.64
C ALA A 48 19.25 1.63 9.45
N ASN A 49 18.58 1.32 8.33
CA ASN A 49 19.17 0.47 7.28
C ASN A 49 19.22 1.09 5.88
N CYS A 50 18.43 2.13 5.60
CA CYS A 50 18.26 2.67 4.24
C CYS A 50 18.72 4.13 4.14
N ALA A 51 18.48 4.93 5.18
CA ALA A 51 18.66 6.38 5.17
C ALA A 51 20.12 6.82 4.94
N SER A 52 21.11 6.03 5.34
CA SER A 52 22.53 6.34 5.12
C SER A 52 22.89 6.46 3.63
N CYS A 53 22.19 5.73 2.77
CA CYS A 53 22.41 5.73 1.33
C CYS A 53 21.33 6.54 0.59
N HIS A 54 20.06 6.30 0.92
CA HIS A 54 18.92 6.92 0.21
C HIS A 54 18.48 8.28 0.79
N GLY A 55 19.13 8.75 1.85
CA GLY A 55 18.80 9.98 2.55
C GLY A 55 17.64 9.81 3.55
N ALA A 56 17.61 10.67 4.57
CA ALA A 56 16.64 10.59 5.67
C ALA A 56 15.16 10.64 5.24
N THR A 57 14.86 11.29 4.11
CA THR A 57 13.51 11.38 3.54
C THR A 57 13.45 10.72 2.17
N GLY A 58 14.34 9.75 1.89
CA GLY A 58 14.39 9.04 0.61
C GLY A 58 14.71 9.93 -0.58
N GLN A 59 15.32 11.11 -0.37
CA GLN A 59 15.59 12.08 -1.41
C GLN A 59 16.73 11.72 -2.35
N GLY A 60 17.48 10.66 -2.03
CA GLY A 60 18.71 10.30 -2.74
C GLY A 60 19.83 11.32 -2.51
N HIS A 61 21.07 10.91 -2.73
CA HIS A 61 22.23 11.80 -2.61
C HIS A 61 22.99 11.81 -3.94
N GLN A 62 23.09 12.97 -4.61
CA GLN A 62 23.85 13.04 -5.88
C GLN A 62 25.35 12.71 -5.73
N ALA A 63 25.90 12.88 -4.52
CA ALA A 63 27.28 12.51 -4.21
C ALA A 63 27.48 10.98 -4.11
N VAL A 64 26.42 10.23 -3.79
CA VAL A 64 26.38 8.78 -3.85
C VAL A 64 25.70 8.42 -5.16
N LYS A 65 26.46 8.39 -6.25
CA LYS A 65 26.01 8.19 -7.65
C LYS A 65 25.10 6.98 -7.91
N GLU A 66 24.79 6.20 -6.87
CA GLU A 66 24.27 4.86 -6.95
C GLU A 66 23.08 4.56 -6.02
N ALA A 67 22.68 5.49 -5.15
CA ALA A 67 21.49 5.35 -4.32
C ALA A 67 20.35 6.28 -4.83
N PRO A 68 19.41 5.76 -5.65
CA PRO A 68 18.36 6.58 -6.24
C PRO A 68 17.41 7.15 -5.19
N ALA A 69 16.70 8.21 -5.57
CA ALA A 69 15.65 8.77 -4.73
C ALA A 69 14.45 7.81 -4.65
N LEU A 70 14.05 7.50 -3.42
CA LEU A 70 12.92 6.63 -3.11
C LEU A 70 11.63 7.42 -2.87
N ASN A 71 11.70 8.73 -2.63
CA ASN A 71 10.55 9.56 -2.27
C ASN A 71 9.65 9.99 -3.44
N GLY A 72 9.87 9.41 -4.63
CA GLY A 72 9.03 9.63 -5.80
C GLY A 72 9.50 10.75 -6.72
N SER A 73 10.63 11.41 -6.44
CA SER A 73 11.26 12.35 -7.37
C SER A 73 11.93 11.68 -8.57
N GLU A 74 12.23 10.38 -8.46
CA GLU A 74 12.80 9.54 -9.53
C GLU A 74 11.86 8.38 -9.91
N HIS A 75 12.38 7.21 -10.25
CA HIS A 75 11.64 6.15 -10.97
C HIS A 75 11.18 4.97 -10.11
N SER A 76 11.31 5.02 -8.79
CA SER A 76 11.01 3.87 -7.90
C SER A 76 9.58 3.34 -8.06
N TRP A 77 8.62 4.21 -8.34
CA TRP A 77 7.20 3.89 -8.56
C TRP A 77 6.88 3.21 -9.91
N HIS A 78 7.86 3.07 -10.80
CA HIS A 78 7.71 2.29 -12.04
C HIS A 78 7.93 0.79 -11.87
N HIS A 79 8.38 0.35 -10.69
CA HIS A 79 8.70 -1.05 -10.41
C HIS A 79 7.63 -1.71 -9.56
N ALA A 80 7.37 -2.99 -9.83
CA ALA A 80 6.42 -3.80 -9.07
C ALA A 80 6.91 -4.06 -7.64
N ASP A 81 5.98 -4.28 -6.71
CA ASP A 81 6.34 -4.61 -5.33
C ASP A 81 7.21 -5.85 -5.23
N SER A 82 6.91 -6.90 -5.99
CA SER A 82 7.72 -8.12 -6.05
C SER A 82 9.18 -7.85 -6.42
N GLN A 83 9.41 -6.96 -7.38
CA GLN A 83 10.75 -6.57 -7.84
C GLN A 83 11.49 -5.78 -6.75
N ILE A 84 10.81 -4.80 -6.13
CA ILE A 84 11.40 -3.99 -5.05
C ILE A 84 11.72 -4.87 -3.84
N LYS A 85 10.81 -5.75 -3.43
CA LYS A 85 11.02 -6.72 -2.34
C LYS A 85 12.22 -7.62 -2.63
N THR A 86 12.34 -8.11 -3.86
CA THR A 86 13.49 -8.93 -4.27
C THR A 86 14.78 -8.15 -4.12
N LEU A 87 14.84 -6.92 -4.64
CA LEU A 87 16.01 -6.06 -4.55
C LEU A 87 16.42 -5.77 -3.09
N ILE A 88 15.45 -5.54 -2.21
CA ILE A 88 15.70 -5.34 -0.77
C ILE A 88 16.32 -6.61 -0.14
N ARG A 89 15.79 -7.79 -0.47
CA ARG A 89 16.27 -9.06 0.10
C ARG A 89 17.62 -9.49 -0.44
N THR A 90 17.82 -9.41 -1.75
CA THR A 90 18.98 -10.01 -2.42
C THR A 90 20.05 -9.01 -2.80
N GLY A 91 19.74 -7.71 -2.75
CA GLY A 91 20.59 -6.67 -3.32
C GLY A 91 20.60 -6.69 -4.84
N GLY A 92 21.31 -5.72 -5.41
CA GLY A 92 21.62 -5.60 -6.83
C GLY A 92 23.11 -5.38 -7.05
N GLN A 93 23.47 -4.84 -8.22
CA GLN A 93 24.88 -4.54 -8.55
C GLN A 93 25.53 -3.58 -7.54
N ILE A 94 24.75 -2.63 -7.02
CA ILE A 94 25.22 -1.61 -6.09
C ILE A 94 24.52 -1.70 -4.75
N MET A 95 23.19 -1.80 -4.73
CA MET A 95 22.44 -1.90 -3.48
C MET A 95 22.77 -3.23 -2.78
N PRO A 96 23.31 -3.23 -1.54
CA PRO A 96 23.56 -4.47 -0.81
C PRO A 96 22.24 -5.14 -0.39
N ALA A 97 22.32 -6.43 -0.04
CA ALA A 97 21.23 -7.24 0.48
C ALA A 97 20.83 -6.83 1.93
N VAL A 98 20.31 -5.62 2.11
CA VAL A 98 20.01 -5.03 3.43
C VAL A 98 18.89 -5.74 4.17
N GLY A 99 17.95 -6.35 3.45
CA GLY A 99 16.77 -7.00 4.01
C GLY A 99 16.82 -8.52 3.99
N LYS A 100 18.02 -9.13 3.92
CA LYS A 100 18.16 -10.60 3.87
C LYS A 100 17.52 -11.33 5.06
N ASP A 101 17.50 -10.69 6.23
CA ASP A 101 16.97 -11.25 7.47
C ASP A 101 15.61 -10.65 7.85
N PHE A 102 15.04 -9.77 7.02
CA PHE A 102 13.75 -9.14 7.28
C PHE A 102 12.61 -10.08 6.93
N SER A 103 11.60 -10.10 7.79
CA SER A 103 10.30 -10.70 7.49
C SER A 103 9.57 -9.94 6.37
N ASP A 104 8.58 -10.59 5.77
CA ASP A 104 7.73 -9.97 4.75
C ASP A 104 7.04 -8.71 5.28
N GLN A 105 6.62 -8.74 6.56
CA GLN A 105 5.97 -7.62 7.22
C GLN A 105 6.91 -6.43 7.39
N GLU A 106 8.17 -6.66 7.72
CA GLU A 106 9.19 -5.60 7.83
C GLU A 106 9.53 -4.97 6.48
N ILE A 107 9.61 -5.79 5.42
CA ILE A 107 9.83 -5.29 4.06
C ILE A 107 8.61 -4.49 3.58
N ASP A 108 7.40 -4.98 3.84
CA ASP A 108 6.18 -4.24 3.51
C ASP A 108 6.09 -2.93 4.29
N ALA A 109 6.52 -2.91 5.55
CA ALA A 109 6.53 -1.70 6.36
C ALA A 109 7.52 -0.65 5.84
N VAL A 110 8.77 -1.03 5.53
CA VAL A 110 9.74 -0.06 4.98
C VAL A 110 9.27 0.49 3.64
N MET A 111 8.63 -0.36 2.81
CA MET A 111 8.01 0.07 1.56
C MET A 111 6.85 1.04 1.78
N ALA A 112 5.95 0.73 2.70
CA ALA A 112 4.84 1.61 3.06
C ALA A 112 5.35 2.99 3.53
N TYR A 113 6.39 3.01 4.36
CA TYR A 113 6.99 4.24 4.87
C TYR A 113 7.52 5.15 3.76
N TYR A 114 8.42 4.67 2.88
CA TYR A 114 8.95 5.59 1.85
C TYR A 114 7.90 5.94 0.78
N LYS A 115 6.91 5.08 0.53
CA LYS A 115 5.78 5.35 -0.40
C LYS A 115 4.83 6.44 0.12
N GLN A 116 4.89 6.78 1.40
CA GLN A 116 4.08 7.87 1.96
C GLN A 116 4.41 9.21 1.29
N TRP A 117 5.65 9.39 0.83
CA TRP A 117 6.11 10.62 0.17
C TRP A 117 5.67 10.71 -1.29
N TRP A 118 5.17 9.62 -1.88
CA TRP A 118 4.75 9.60 -3.27
C TRP A 118 3.46 10.41 -3.48
N ALA A 119 3.31 10.94 -4.69
CA ALA A 119 2.03 11.48 -5.13
C ALA A 119 0.98 10.36 -5.22
N LYS A 120 -0.30 10.71 -5.00
CA LYS A 120 -1.41 9.74 -5.11
C LYS A 120 -1.41 9.01 -6.45
N GLN A 121 -1.12 9.71 -7.56
CA GLN A 121 -1.09 9.11 -8.89
C GLN A 121 0.06 8.11 -9.07
N GLN A 122 1.21 8.36 -8.45
CA GLN A 122 2.35 7.42 -8.48
C GLN A 122 2.00 6.13 -7.74
N ARG A 123 1.35 6.20 -6.56
CA ARG A 123 0.87 5.01 -5.85
C ARG A 123 -0.14 4.22 -6.67
N ILE A 124 -1.11 4.88 -7.29
CA ILE A 124 -2.11 4.23 -8.16
C ILE A 124 -1.44 3.55 -9.36
N PHE A 125 -0.47 4.21 -9.99
CA PHE A 125 0.28 3.62 -11.10
C PHE A 125 1.06 2.39 -10.65
N GLN A 126 1.80 2.51 -9.54
CA GLN A 126 2.64 1.45 -9.03
C GLN A 126 1.83 0.23 -8.56
N GLU A 127 0.64 0.46 -8.00
CA GLU A 127 -0.31 -0.62 -7.68
C GLU A 127 -0.73 -1.39 -8.94
N LYS A 128 -0.97 -0.69 -10.07
CA LYS A 128 -1.28 -1.34 -11.35
C LYS A 128 -0.10 -2.15 -11.86
N VAL A 129 1.12 -1.60 -11.80
CA VAL A 129 2.35 -2.30 -12.20
C VAL A 129 2.52 -3.57 -11.37
N SER A 130 2.32 -3.48 -10.04
CA SER A 130 2.42 -4.63 -9.13
C SER A 130 1.39 -5.70 -9.44
N LYS A 131 0.13 -5.33 -9.74
CA LYS A 131 -0.91 -6.30 -10.13
C LYS A 131 -0.61 -7.00 -11.44
N GLN A 132 0.09 -6.34 -12.37
CA GLN A 132 0.49 -6.92 -13.65
C GLN A 132 1.75 -7.80 -13.54
N ASN A 133 2.52 -7.66 -12.45
CA ASN A 133 3.79 -8.35 -12.21
C ASN A 133 3.84 -8.85 -10.75
N PRO A 134 3.01 -9.84 -10.38
CA PRO A 134 2.88 -10.32 -9.01
C PRO A 134 4.17 -10.97 -8.47
#